data_AF-A0A418N251-F1
#
_entry.id   AF-A0A418N251-F1
#
_cell.length_a   1.000
_cell.length_b   1.000
_cell.length_c   1.000
_cell.angle_alpha   90.00
_cell.angle_beta   90.00
_cell.angle_gamma   90.00
#
_symmetry.space_group_name_H-M   'P 1'
#
loop_
_entity.id
_entity.type
_entity.pdbx_description
1 polymer ?
#
loop_
_entity_poly.entity_id
_entity_poly.type
_entity_poly.pdbx_seq_one_letter_code
_entity_poly.pdbx_strand_id
1 'polypeptide(L)'
;MDTLERRYVVLNEITKSQYDLFMPELKAEQRELEMKLENGGINSSNLKKSVKLALDYACNLPSLWKLGDLETKRAIQYMVFPDGIGYDFKNKRVRTFRVNEIFGAISLFTGDLKGKGKGDFHSICRKSPLVTPQRDRVQTF
;
A
#
# COMPACT_ATOMS: atom_id res chain seq x y z
N MET A 1 8.18 -23.53 3.56
CA MET A 1 8.70 -24.27 4.73
C MET A 1 7.71 -25.32 5.20
N ASP A 2 6.51 -24.91 5.64
CA ASP A 2 5.49 -25.80 6.21
C ASP A 2 5.09 -27.00 5.32
N THR A 3 5.16 -26.88 4.00
CA THR A 3 4.82 -27.97 3.07
C THR A 3 5.88 -29.06 2.97
N LEU A 4 7.17 -28.74 3.12
CA LEU A 4 8.26 -29.72 2.98
C LEU A 4 8.48 -30.49 4.28
N GLU A 5 8.49 -29.78 5.42
CA GLU A 5 8.52 -30.39 6.75
C GLU A 5 7.30 -31.29 6.98
N ARG A 6 6.11 -30.87 6.56
CA ARG A 6 4.90 -31.72 6.66
C ARG A 6 5.01 -32.99 5.81
N ARG A 7 5.57 -32.91 4.60
CA ARG A 7 5.76 -34.10 3.74
C ARG A 7 6.80 -35.07 4.31
N TYR A 8 7.84 -34.55 4.95
CA TYR A 8 8.87 -35.36 5.61
C TYR A 8 8.39 -35.97 6.93
N VAL A 9 7.82 -35.16 7.84
CA VAL A 9 7.51 -35.56 9.22
C VAL A 9 6.14 -36.23 9.36
N VAL A 10 5.13 -35.79 8.61
CA VAL A 10 3.73 -36.22 8.79
C VAL A 10 3.31 -37.24 7.75
N LEU A 11 3.75 -37.07 6.50
CA LEU A 11 3.32 -37.91 5.38
C LEU A 11 4.35 -39.00 5.02
N ASN A 12 5.59 -38.89 5.53
CA ASN A 12 6.70 -39.81 5.25
C ASN A 12 6.93 -40.03 3.74
N GLU A 13 6.55 -39.05 2.92
CA GLU A 13 6.52 -39.11 1.45
C GLU A 13 7.90 -38.91 0.82
N ILE A 14 8.83 -38.37 1.58
CA ILE A 14 10.19 -38.04 1.14
C ILE A 14 11.21 -38.60 2.11
N THR A 15 12.35 -39.05 1.59
CA THR A 15 13.45 -39.57 2.42
C THR A 15 14.24 -38.43 3.04
N LYS A 16 14.95 -38.74 4.15
CA LYS A 16 15.84 -37.80 4.83
C LYS A 16 16.87 -37.18 3.87
N SER A 17 17.39 -37.98 2.93
CA SER A 17 18.33 -37.51 1.90
C SER A 17 17.74 -36.45 0.96
N GLN A 18 16.46 -36.58 0.61
CA GLN A 18 15.76 -35.60 -0.24
C GLN A 18 15.48 -34.32 0.54
N TYR A 19 15.05 -34.46 1.80
CA TYR A 19 14.85 -33.32 2.69
C TYR A 19 16.15 -32.51 2.89
N ASP A 20 17.25 -33.20 3.21
CA ASP A 20 18.55 -32.58 3.44
C ASP A 20 19.13 -31.92 2.17
N LEU A 21 18.70 -32.35 0.97
CA LEU A 21 19.11 -31.76 -0.31
C LEU A 21 18.42 -30.43 -0.59
N PHE A 22 17.10 -30.34 -0.40
CA PHE A 22 16.31 -29.16 -0.80
C PHE A 22 16.11 -28.12 0.32
N MET A 23 16.16 -28.55 1.59
CA MET A 23 15.96 -27.64 2.72
C MET A 23 17.00 -26.50 2.80
N PRO A 24 18.30 -26.73 2.53
CA PRO A 24 19.30 -25.66 2.57
C PRO A 24 19.04 -24.56 1.52
N GLU A 25 18.63 -24.95 0.31
CA GLU A 25 18.33 -24.02 -0.79
C GLU A 25 17.12 -23.14 -0.45
N LEU A 26 16.03 -23.75 0.02
CA LEU A 26 14.83 -23.03 0.46
C LEU A 26 15.11 -22.09 1.64
N LYS A 27 15.97 -22.49 2.59
CA LYS A 27 16.42 -21.63 3.69
C LYS A 27 17.31 -20.47 3.21
N ALA A 28 18.07 -20.67 2.15
CA ALA A 28 18.90 -19.62 1.56
C ALA A 28 18.02 -18.59 0.84
N GLU A 29 17.06 -19.04 0.02
CA GLU A 29 16.11 -18.17 -0.68
C GLU A 29 15.24 -17.37 0.30
N GLN A 30 14.73 -18.02 1.36
CA GLN A 30 13.98 -17.32 2.41
C GLN A 30 14.81 -16.20 3.05
N ARG A 31 16.06 -16.48 3.42
CA ARG A 31 16.96 -15.47 4.00
C ARG A 31 17.28 -14.35 3.03
N GLU A 32 17.44 -14.66 1.75
CA GLU A 32 17.65 -13.65 0.71
C GLU A 32 16.43 -12.72 0.57
N LEU A 33 15.21 -13.27 0.59
CA LEU A 33 13.97 -12.50 0.55
C LEU A 33 13.78 -11.65 1.81
N GLU A 34 14.07 -12.20 2.99
CA GLU A 34 14.02 -11.47 4.27
C GLU A 34 15.02 -10.31 4.29
N MET A 35 16.26 -10.52 3.85
CA MET A 35 17.24 -9.45 3.70
C MET A 35 16.80 -8.39 2.69
N LYS A 36 16.21 -8.79 1.55
CA LYS A 36 15.67 -7.83 0.57
C LYS A 36 14.51 -7.01 1.15
N LEU A 37 13.70 -7.61 2.01
CA LEU A 37 12.60 -6.93 2.69
C LEU A 37 13.10 -5.95 3.77
N GLU A 38 14.08 -6.35 4.58
CA GLU A 38 14.70 -5.49 5.59
C GLU A 38 15.49 -4.34 4.94
N ASN A 39 16.25 -4.63 3.87
CA ASN A 39 16.97 -3.61 3.09
C ASN A 39 16.06 -2.76 2.20
N GLY A 40 14.80 -3.16 2.03
CA GLY A 40 13.80 -2.45 1.23
C GLY A 40 13.44 -1.06 1.77
N GLY A 41 13.96 -0.66 2.94
CA GLY A 41 13.91 0.72 3.45
C GLY A 41 12.51 1.19 3.90
N ILE A 42 11.47 0.37 3.72
CA ILE A 42 10.12 0.62 4.21
C ILE A 42 10.09 0.27 5.70
N ASN A 43 10.64 1.15 6.53
CA ASN A 43 10.40 1.06 7.96
C ASN A 43 8.98 1.58 8.29
N SER A 44 8.30 0.90 9.21
CA SER A 44 6.92 1.25 9.58
C SER A 44 6.81 2.67 10.15
N SER A 45 7.88 3.18 10.74
CA SER A 45 7.97 4.52 11.30
C SER A 45 8.04 5.62 10.24
N ASN A 46 8.84 5.48 9.17
CA ASN A 46 8.84 6.47 8.09
C ASN A 46 7.55 6.37 7.28
N LEU A 47 7.00 5.17 7.07
CA LEU A 47 5.71 5.02 6.41
C LEU A 47 4.59 5.75 7.18
N LYS A 48 4.52 5.57 8.50
CA LYS A 48 3.55 6.29 9.36
C LYS A 48 3.73 7.81 9.27
N LYS A 49 4.97 8.31 9.26
CA LYS A 49 5.27 9.74 9.09
C LYS A 49 4.83 10.24 7.73
N SER A 50 5.12 9.52 6.66
CA SER A 50 4.72 9.88 5.28
C SER A 50 3.20 9.91 5.11
N VAL A 51 2.48 8.93 5.67
CA VAL A 51 1.01 8.91 5.64
C VAL A 51 0.44 10.11 6.39
N LYS A 52 0.97 10.42 7.58
CA LYS A 52 0.53 11.59 8.36
C LYS A 52 0.77 12.89 7.58
N LEU A 53 1.95 13.05 6.99
CA LEU A 53 2.29 14.22 6.17
C LEU A 53 1.33 14.36 4.97
N ALA A 54 1.05 13.26 4.28
CA ALA A 54 0.13 13.27 3.15
C ALA A 54 -1.30 13.66 3.55
N LEU A 55 -1.77 13.21 4.72
CA LEU A 55 -3.06 13.63 5.28
C LEU A 55 -3.07 15.13 5.62
N ASP A 56 -2.02 15.65 6.24
CA ASP A 56 -1.91 17.08 6.56
C ASP A 56 -1.98 17.93 5.28
N TYR A 57 -1.31 17.50 4.20
CA TYR A 57 -1.42 18.15 2.89
C TYR A 57 -2.82 18.03 2.29
N ALA A 58 -3.44 16.85 2.35
CA ALA A 58 -4.78 16.63 1.81
C ALA A 58 -5.84 17.51 2.50
N CYS A 59 -5.77 17.64 3.83
CA CYS A 59 -6.68 18.49 4.60
C CYS A 59 -6.51 19.99 4.28
N ASN A 60 -5.28 20.43 4.02
CA ASN A 60 -4.97 21.84 3.74
C ASN A 60 -4.93 22.17 2.24
N LEU A 61 -5.21 21.19 1.38
CA LEU A 61 -5.06 21.28 -0.07
C LEU A 61 -5.81 22.47 -0.69
N PRO A 62 -7.08 22.76 -0.32
CA PRO A 62 -7.81 23.90 -0.90
C PRO A 62 -7.15 25.25 -0.57
N SER A 63 -6.64 25.40 0.65
CA SER A 63 -5.95 26.61 1.10
C SER A 63 -4.60 26.77 0.39
N LEU A 64 -3.84 25.67 0.27
CA LEU A 64 -2.58 25.65 -0.47
C LEU A 64 -2.78 25.98 -1.95
N TRP A 65 -3.85 25.46 -2.57
CA TRP A 65 -4.20 25.78 -3.95
C TRP A 65 -4.58 27.26 -4.13
N LYS A 66 -5.35 27.82 -3.18
CA LYS A 66 -5.81 29.22 -3.27
C LYS A 66 -4.67 30.22 -3.08
N LEU A 67 -3.77 29.96 -2.13
CA LEU A 67 -2.67 30.86 -1.77
C LEU A 67 -1.41 30.62 -2.61
N GLY A 68 -1.26 29.43 -3.19
CA GLY A 68 -0.09 29.04 -3.95
C GLY A 68 0.06 29.78 -5.28
N ASP A 69 1.32 30.02 -5.63
CA ASP A 69 1.73 30.50 -6.94
C ASP A 69 1.62 29.39 -8.00
N LEU A 70 1.99 29.70 -9.26
CA LEU A 70 1.87 28.75 -10.36
C LEU A 70 2.67 27.47 -10.12
N GLU A 71 3.86 27.58 -9.53
CA GLU A 71 4.73 26.44 -9.29
C GLU A 71 4.17 25.56 -8.17
N THR A 72 3.66 26.18 -7.09
CA THR A 72 2.95 25.46 -6.02
C THR A 72 1.74 24.71 -6.58
N LYS A 73 0.95 25.35 -7.45
CA LYS A 73 -0.21 24.72 -8.10
C LYS A 73 0.21 23.55 -8.99
N ARG A 74 1.30 23.68 -9.74
CA ARG A 74 1.86 22.60 -10.55
C ARG A 74 2.33 21.43 -9.68
N ALA A 75 3.02 21.71 -8.58
CA ALA A 75 3.45 20.68 -7.63
C ALA A 75 2.23 19.95 -7.02
N ILE A 76 1.19 20.68 -6.64
CA ILE A 76 -0.08 20.10 -6.18
C ILE A 76 -0.71 19.20 -7.26
N GLN A 77 -0.71 19.64 -8.52
CA GLN A 77 -1.25 18.82 -9.62
C GLN A 77 -0.52 17.48 -9.75
N TYR A 78 0.82 17.47 -9.73
CA TYR A 78 1.58 16.22 -9.81
C TYR A 78 1.50 15.38 -8.54
N MET A 79 1.27 16.01 -7.38
CA MET A 79 1.03 15.31 -6.12
C MET A 79 -0.28 14.52 -6.15
N VAL A 80 -1.35 15.13 -6.70
CA VAL A 80 -2.69 14.51 -6.78
C VAL A 80 -2.81 13.59 -8.00
N PHE A 81 -2.23 13.98 -9.14
CA PHE A 81 -2.25 13.26 -10.41
C PHE A 81 -0.81 13.05 -10.90
N PRO A 82 -0.15 11.95 -10.49
CA PRO A 82 1.25 11.69 -10.81
C PRO A 82 1.54 11.63 -12.31
N ASP A 83 0.58 11.11 -13.08
CA ASP A 83 0.69 10.99 -14.54
C ASP A 83 0.28 12.30 -15.25
N GLY A 84 0.03 13.36 -14.48
CA GLY A 84 -0.38 14.66 -14.96
C GLY A 84 -1.84 14.73 -15.39
N ILE A 85 -2.17 15.86 -16.01
CA ILE A 85 -3.51 16.18 -16.51
C ILE A 85 -3.43 16.35 -18.02
N GLY A 86 -4.17 15.53 -18.75
CA GLY A 86 -4.33 15.63 -20.20
C GLY A 86 -5.55 16.45 -20.58
N TYR A 87 -5.55 17.01 -21.78
CA TYR A 87 -6.73 17.63 -22.38
C TYR A 87 -7.10 16.94 -23.69
N ASP A 88 -8.32 16.44 -23.76
CA ASP A 88 -8.89 15.89 -24.98
C ASP A 88 -9.58 17.01 -25.76
N PHE A 89 -8.90 17.53 -26.78
CA PHE A 89 -9.40 18.60 -27.63
C PHE A 89 -10.64 18.22 -28.45
N LYS A 90 -10.78 16.93 -28.82
CA LYS A 90 -11.93 16.46 -29.61
C LYS A 90 -13.20 16.48 -28.79
N ASN A 91 -13.11 16.02 -27.55
CA ASN A 91 -14.25 15.95 -26.63
C ASN A 91 -14.35 17.15 -25.69
N LYS A 92 -13.40 18.10 -25.77
CA LYS A 92 -13.26 19.29 -24.92
C LYS A 92 -13.29 18.96 -23.42
N ARG A 93 -12.61 17.88 -23.02
CA ARG A 93 -12.64 17.36 -21.65
C ARG A 93 -11.24 17.20 -21.07
N VAL A 94 -11.13 17.54 -19.79
CA VAL A 94 -9.92 17.25 -19.00
C VAL A 94 -9.91 15.76 -18.67
N ARG A 95 -8.73 15.15 -18.78
CA ARG A 95 -8.49 13.75 -18.44
C ARG A 95 -7.43 13.64 -17.36
N THR A 96 -7.72 12.85 -16.34
CA THR A 96 -6.77 12.44 -15.31
C THR A 96 -6.59 10.94 -15.43
N PHE A 97 -5.38 10.49 -15.75
CA PHE A 97 -5.13 9.08 -16.06
C PHE A 97 -4.97 8.23 -14.79
N ARG A 98 -4.42 8.86 -13.74
CA ARG A 98 -4.17 8.23 -12.45
C ARG A 98 -4.35 9.23 -11.32
N VAL A 99 -4.99 8.78 -10.25
CA VAL A 99 -5.09 9.51 -8.98
C VAL A 99 -4.10 8.87 -8.01
N ASN A 100 -3.42 9.69 -7.21
CA ASN A 100 -2.59 9.19 -6.12
C ASN A 100 -3.45 8.43 -5.10
N GLU A 101 -2.99 7.23 -4.71
CA GLU A 101 -3.73 6.27 -3.88
C GLU A 101 -4.24 6.85 -2.56
N ILE A 102 -3.52 7.79 -1.95
CA ILE A 102 -3.95 8.42 -0.70
C ILE A 102 -5.21 9.26 -0.93
N PHE A 103 -5.25 10.03 -2.01
CA PHE A 103 -6.43 10.82 -2.39
C PHE A 103 -7.57 9.92 -2.86
N GLY A 104 -7.26 8.83 -3.56
CA GLY A 104 -8.23 7.77 -3.88
C GLY A 104 -8.87 7.19 -2.63
N ALA A 105 -8.08 6.78 -1.64
CA ALA A 105 -8.57 6.25 -0.37
C ALA A 105 -9.42 7.27 0.39
N ILE A 106 -8.99 8.53 0.49
CA ILE A 106 -9.79 9.61 1.11
C ILE A 106 -11.14 9.77 0.40
N SER A 107 -11.15 9.74 -0.93
CA SER A 107 -12.38 9.85 -1.71
C SER A 107 -13.34 8.67 -1.49
N LEU A 108 -12.80 7.45 -1.32
CA LEU A 108 -13.59 6.26 -1.00
C LEU A 108 -14.21 6.37 0.40
N PHE A 109 -13.40 6.70 1.42
CA PHE A 109 -13.92 6.86 2.78
C PHE A 109 -14.95 7.99 2.90
N THR A 110 -14.77 9.09 2.16
CA THR A 110 -15.76 10.18 2.12
C THR A 110 -16.99 9.83 1.29
N GLY A 111 -16.84 9.00 0.25
CA GLY A 111 -17.93 8.45 -0.56
C GLY A 111 -18.81 7.46 0.20
N ASP A 112 -18.21 6.61 1.03
CA ASP A 112 -18.93 5.69 1.93
C ASP A 112 -19.72 6.46 3.00
N LEU A 113 -19.23 7.62 3.45
CA LEU A 113 -19.98 8.55 4.31
C LEU A 113 -21.07 9.32 3.53
N LYS A 114 -20.98 9.37 2.19
CA LYS A 114 -21.85 10.14 1.29
C LYS A 114 -22.59 9.23 0.31
N GLY A 115 -22.91 7.99 0.71
CA GLY A 115 -23.67 7.01 -0.05
C GLY A 115 -25.13 7.42 -0.33
N LYS A 116 -25.32 8.50 -1.09
CA LYS A 116 -26.45 8.81 -1.97
C LYS A 116 -25.94 9.78 -3.06
N GLY A 117 -25.28 9.26 -4.08
CA GLY A 117 -24.91 10.06 -5.26
C GLY A 117 -23.89 9.39 -6.18
N LYS A 118 -24.40 8.59 -7.13
CA LYS A 118 -23.74 7.89 -8.25
C LYS A 118 -22.36 8.43 -8.69
N GLY A 119 -21.40 7.50 -8.77
CA GLY A 119 -20.16 7.60 -9.53
C GLY A 119 -19.34 6.33 -9.32
N ASP A 120 -19.39 5.40 -10.27
CA ASP A 120 -18.71 4.11 -10.18
C ASP A 120 -17.19 4.30 -10.16
N PHE A 121 -16.56 4.10 -9.00
CA PHE A 121 -15.13 3.89 -8.88
C PHE A 121 -14.86 2.42 -8.58
N HIS A 122 -14.09 1.78 -9.45
CA HIS A 122 -13.72 0.38 -9.35
C HIS A 122 -12.91 0.13 -8.06
N SER A 123 -13.46 -0.68 -7.16
CA SER A 123 -12.82 -1.02 -5.89
C SER A 123 -11.67 -2.00 -6.11
N ILE A 124 -10.43 -1.53 -6.06
CA ILE A 124 -9.28 -2.41 -5.82
C ILE A 124 -8.62 -2.02 -4.49
N CYS A 125 -9.43 -1.93 -3.44
CA CYS A 125 -8.91 -2.13 -2.10
C CYS A 125 -8.80 -3.65 -1.90
N ARG A 126 -7.82 -4.30 -2.56
CA ARG A 126 -7.39 -5.64 -2.16
C ARG A 126 -6.88 -5.47 -0.73
N LYS A 127 -7.68 -5.92 0.24
CA LYS A 127 -7.30 -5.98 1.64
C LYS A 127 -5.95 -6.69 1.73
N SER A 128 -4.87 -5.95 2.02
CA SER A 128 -3.58 -6.55 2.32
C SER A 128 -3.73 -7.41 3.58
N PRO A 129 -3.41 -8.72 3.53
CA PRO A 129 -3.42 -9.53 4.73
C PRO A 129 -2.10 -9.25 5.46
N LEU A 130 -2.15 -8.42 6.50
CA LEU A 130 -1.36 -8.54 7.74
C LEU A 130 -1.51 -7.24 8.54
N VAL A 131 -2.35 -7.27 9.57
CA VAL A 131 -2.06 -6.55 10.81
C VAL A 131 -2.33 -7.54 11.92
N THR A 132 -1.28 -8.01 12.57
CA THR A 132 -1.38 -8.75 13.82
C THR A 132 -1.97 -7.80 14.86
N PRO A 133 -3.09 -8.15 15.54
CA PRO A 133 -3.65 -7.28 16.57
C PRO A 133 -2.66 -7.14 17.72
N GLN A 134 -2.37 -5.90 18.13
CA GLN A 134 -1.62 -5.64 19.36
C GLN A 134 -2.40 -6.24 20.53
N ARG A 135 -1.72 -7.12 21.27
CA ARG A 135 -2.25 -7.76 22.48
C ARG A 135 -2.08 -6.76 23.62
N ASP A 136 -3.15 -6.08 24.00
CA ASP A 136 -3.18 -5.26 25.20
C ASP A 136 -2.95 -6.17 26.41
N ARG A 137 -1.82 -5.95 27.08
CA ARG A 137 -1.44 -6.66 28.29
C ARG A 137 -2.14 -5.98 29.46
N VAL A 138 -3.25 -6.53 29.90
CA VAL A 138 -3.90 -6.13 31.16
C VAL A 138 -2.98 -6.59 32.30
N GLN A 139 -2.39 -5.64 33.03
CA GLN A 139 -1.78 -5.90 34.33
C GLN A 139 -2.87 -5.83 35.40
N THR A 140 -3.05 -6.94 36.09
CA THR A 140 -3.78 -7.09 37.33
C THR A 140 -3.10 -6.31 38.46
N PHE A 141 -3.92 -5.62 39.26
CA PHE A 141 -3.88 -5.68 40.72
C PHE A 141 -5.33 -5.76 41.22
#